data_AF-F0SFJ7-F1
#
_entry.id   AF-F0SFJ7-F1
#
_cell.length_a   1.000
_cell.length_b   1.000
_cell.length_c   1.000
_cell.angle_alpha   90.00
_cell.angle_beta   90.00
_cell.angle_gamma   90.00
#
_symmetry.space_group_name_H-M   'P 1'
#
loop_
_entity.id
_entity.type
_entity.pdbx_description
1 polymer ?
#
loop_
_entity_poly.entity_id
_entity_poly.type
_entity_poly.pdbx_seq_one_letter_code
_entity_poly.pdbx_strand_id
1 'polypeptide(L)'
;MSNNPSQLDRKTLVERLERMLSGELTDDQIRQYGSDIDNNTPHPDVSMLFSAPWLPNPPSAEAIIDEALAYEPAQVDLPLLDELKAFRDKIAEDDQNALMPIGFSYLLEELYWSGYPCSPRNSVAFASTGGDGDHYSFLVAGNRIDENTPVILTWPAEGDHYIVGANLREFLCFGMHCGYNQVLNVLEFPDSACDRWIDQRNLDQEQQELLRKLAAEFDLEPWANRTARFDELQELYLPQLEVYELDE
;
A
#
# COMPACT_ATOMS: atom_id res chain seq x y z
N MET A 1 -8.38 -22.51 30.37
CA MET A 1 -7.07 -22.99 29.90
C MET A 1 -7.11 -22.86 28.40
N SER A 2 -6.52 -21.80 27.85
CA SER A 2 -6.47 -21.62 26.40
C SER A 2 -5.48 -22.67 25.88
N ASN A 3 -5.94 -23.58 25.02
CA ASN A 3 -5.05 -24.45 24.26
C ASN A 3 -4.19 -23.52 23.39
N ASN A 4 -2.92 -23.38 23.74
CA ASN A 4 -1.96 -22.78 22.82
C ASN A 4 -1.86 -23.78 21.65
N PRO A 5 -2.32 -23.46 20.43
CA PRO A 5 -2.08 -24.34 19.31
C PRO A 5 -0.57 -24.59 19.23
N SER A 6 -0.17 -25.85 19.13
CA SER A 6 1.25 -26.21 19.02
C SER A 6 1.83 -25.47 17.82
N GLN A 7 2.84 -24.63 18.06
CA GLN A 7 3.57 -23.96 16.97
C GLN A 7 4.04 -25.02 15.97
N LEU A 8 3.63 -24.88 14.72
CA LEU A 8 4.07 -25.74 13.63
C LEU A 8 5.53 -25.44 13.32
N ASP A 9 6.31 -26.47 13.03
CA ASP A 9 7.68 -26.27 12.57
C ASP A 9 7.71 -25.78 11.12
N ARG A 10 8.84 -25.14 10.75
CA ARG A 10 9.07 -24.63 9.38
C ARG A 10 8.78 -25.69 8.32
N LYS A 11 9.21 -26.93 8.55
CA LYS A 11 9.02 -28.03 7.60
C LYS A 11 7.54 -28.29 7.33
N THR A 12 6.73 -28.34 8.38
CA THR A 12 5.28 -28.54 8.28
C THR A 12 4.60 -27.39 7.56
N LEU A 13 5.05 -26.15 7.79
CA LEU A 13 4.53 -24.97 7.08
C LEU A 13 4.82 -25.04 5.57
N VAL A 14 6.05 -25.39 5.18
CA VAL A 14 6.44 -25.58 3.77
C VAL A 14 5.59 -26.68 3.12
N GLU A 15 5.49 -27.86 3.74
CA GLU A 15 4.72 -28.99 3.19
C GLU A 15 3.23 -28.63 2.98
N ARG A 16 2.67 -27.79 3.84
CA ARG A 16 1.28 -27.31 3.69
C ARG A 16 1.13 -26.35 2.53
N LEU A 17 2.05 -25.39 2.41
CA LEU A 17 2.03 -24.43 1.32
C LEU A 17 2.26 -25.11 -0.04
N GLU A 18 3.20 -26.06 -0.14
CA GLU A 18 3.40 -26.86 -1.36
C GLU A 18 2.11 -27.59 -1.80
N ARG A 19 1.37 -28.15 -0.84
CA ARG A 19 0.08 -28.81 -1.13
C ARG A 19 -1.02 -27.83 -1.52
N MET A 20 -1.02 -26.61 -0.97
CA MET A 20 -1.92 -25.55 -1.44
C MET A 20 -1.61 -25.18 -2.89
N LEU A 21 -0.32 -25.00 -3.21
CA LEU A 21 0.15 -24.63 -4.54
C LEU A 21 -0.03 -25.75 -5.60
N SER A 22 -0.11 -27.02 -5.20
CA SER A 22 -0.36 -28.12 -6.14
C SER A 22 -1.79 -28.17 -6.69
N GLY A 23 -2.74 -27.46 -6.06
CA GLY A 23 -4.16 -27.44 -6.45
C GLY A 23 -4.92 -28.73 -6.13
N GLU A 24 -4.35 -29.63 -5.33
CA GLU A 24 -4.95 -30.94 -4.98
C GLU A 24 -5.86 -30.91 -3.74
N LEU A 25 -6.04 -29.74 -3.12
CA LEU A 25 -6.78 -29.57 -1.87
C LEU A 25 -8.22 -29.12 -2.10
N THR A 26 -9.11 -29.46 -1.16
CA THR A 26 -10.45 -28.87 -1.10
C THR A 26 -10.41 -27.45 -0.55
N ASP A 27 -11.43 -26.64 -0.81
CA ASP A 27 -11.54 -25.27 -0.26
C ASP A 27 -11.39 -25.22 1.27
N ASP A 28 -11.94 -26.20 1.98
CA ASP A 28 -11.81 -26.29 3.44
C ASP A 28 -10.37 -26.58 3.86
N GLN A 29 -9.64 -27.41 3.11
CA GLN A 29 -8.23 -27.69 3.37
C GLN A 29 -7.34 -26.48 3.06
N ILE A 30 -7.62 -25.77 1.98
CA ILE A 30 -6.93 -24.52 1.61
C ILE A 30 -7.12 -23.49 2.73
N ARG A 31 -8.36 -23.25 3.17
CA ARG A 31 -8.66 -22.33 4.28
C ARG A 31 -7.95 -22.72 5.58
N GLN A 32 -7.99 -24.00 5.93
CA GLN A 32 -7.32 -24.48 7.13
C GLN A 32 -5.80 -24.28 7.05
N TYR A 33 -5.18 -24.62 5.92
CA TYR A 33 -3.73 -24.50 5.76
C TYR A 33 -3.28 -23.05 5.71
N GLY A 34 -4.02 -22.17 5.03
CA GLY A 34 -3.77 -20.73 5.06
C GLY A 34 -3.81 -20.18 6.49
N SER A 35 -4.89 -20.46 7.22
CA SER A 35 -5.02 -20.04 8.62
C SER A 35 -3.91 -20.59 9.51
N ASP A 36 -3.48 -21.83 9.28
CA ASP A 36 -2.37 -22.40 10.03
C ASP A 36 -1.03 -21.73 9.70
N ILE A 37 -0.80 -21.30 8.46
CA ILE A 37 0.41 -20.55 8.08
C ILE A 37 0.38 -19.15 8.72
N ASP A 38 -0.73 -18.43 8.59
CA ASP A 38 -0.88 -17.08 9.16
C ASP A 38 -0.71 -17.10 10.68
N ASN A 39 -1.33 -18.06 11.38
CA ASN A 39 -1.22 -18.17 12.83
C ASN A 39 0.17 -18.62 13.34
N ASN A 40 1.06 -19.07 12.47
CA ASN A 40 2.40 -19.58 12.82
C ASN A 40 3.54 -18.76 12.23
N THR A 41 3.24 -17.63 11.60
CA THR A 41 4.23 -16.69 11.08
C THR A 41 3.94 -15.28 11.60
N PRO A 42 4.96 -14.41 11.73
CA PRO A 42 4.76 -13.02 12.12
C PRO A 42 4.20 -12.13 11.00
N HIS A 43 4.14 -12.64 9.76
CA HIS A 43 3.65 -11.89 8.62
C HIS A 43 2.11 -11.71 8.70
N PRO A 44 1.58 -10.49 8.51
CA PRO A 44 0.16 -10.18 8.74
C PRO A 44 -0.78 -10.82 7.72
N ASP A 45 -0.27 -11.14 6.52
CA ASP A 45 -1.06 -11.84 5.49
C ASP A 45 -0.13 -12.67 4.58
N VAL A 46 0.18 -13.92 4.95
CA VAL A 46 1.07 -14.77 4.12
C VAL A 46 0.39 -15.17 2.82
N SER A 47 -0.95 -15.18 2.80
CA SER A 47 -1.72 -15.52 1.61
C SER A 47 -1.36 -14.64 0.42
N MET A 48 -1.03 -13.38 0.68
CA MET A 48 -0.55 -12.42 -0.30
C MET A 48 0.78 -12.82 -0.97
N LEU A 49 1.67 -13.51 -0.27
CA LEU A 49 2.97 -13.95 -0.82
C LEU A 49 2.83 -15.07 -1.88
N PHE A 50 1.69 -15.78 -1.89
CA PHE A 50 1.48 -16.96 -2.74
C PHE A 50 0.19 -16.94 -3.57
N SER A 51 -0.62 -15.89 -3.46
CA SER A 51 -1.86 -15.70 -4.22
C SER A 51 -1.64 -15.05 -5.60
N ALA A 52 -0.40 -14.99 -6.09
CA ALA A 52 -0.03 -14.51 -7.42
C ALA A 52 0.40 -15.65 -8.38
N PRO A 53 -0.49 -16.59 -8.75
CA PRO A 53 -0.18 -17.68 -9.68
C PRO A 53 0.11 -17.22 -11.11
N TRP A 54 -0.07 -15.92 -11.41
CA TRP A 54 0.24 -15.30 -12.70
C TRP A 54 1.68 -14.79 -12.82
N LEU A 55 2.49 -14.91 -11.77
CA LEU A 55 3.92 -14.62 -11.86
C LEU A 55 4.59 -15.54 -12.89
N PRO A 56 5.45 -15.03 -13.79
CA PRO A 56 6.21 -15.88 -14.72
C PRO A 56 7.12 -16.87 -13.98
N ASN A 57 7.62 -16.49 -12.80
CA ASN A 57 8.45 -17.31 -11.92
C ASN A 57 7.97 -17.13 -10.46
N PRO A 58 6.94 -17.86 -10.00
CA PRO A 58 6.48 -17.73 -8.62
C PRO A 58 7.57 -18.23 -7.65
N PRO A 59 7.73 -17.58 -6.48
CA PRO A 59 8.68 -18.04 -5.46
C PRO A 59 8.32 -19.45 -4.98
N SER A 60 9.33 -20.23 -4.57
CA SER A 60 9.08 -21.54 -3.99
C SER A 60 8.35 -21.42 -2.65
N ALA A 61 7.63 -22.46 -2.24
CA ALA A 61 7.01 -22.52 -0.92
C ALA A 61 8.03 -22.28 0.22
N GLU A 62 9.27 -22.74 0.03
CA GLU A 62 10.36 -22.52 0.98
C GLU A 62 10.72 -21.04 1.10
N ALA A 63 10.86 -20.33 -0.04
CA ALA A 63 11.17 -18.92 -0.06
C ALA A 63 10.04 -18.09 0.60
N ILE A 64 8.78 -18.42 0.29
CA ILE A 64 7.61 -17.75 0.88
C ILE A 64 7.57 -17.94 2.41
N ILE A 65 7.79 -19.16 2.90
CA ILE A 65 7.79 -19.43 4.34
C ILE A 65 9.00 -18.79 5.04
N ASP A 66 10.17 -18.78 4.40
CA ASP A 66 11.35 -18.10 4.95
C ASP A 66 11.12 -16.59 5.07
N GLU A 67 10.52 -15.97 4.07
CA GLU A 67 10.13 -14.55 4.10
C GLU A 67 9.09 -14.29 5.19
N ALA A 68 8.03 -15.10 5.25
CA ALA A 68 6.98 -14.96 6.25
C ALA A 68 7.52 -15.10 7.68
N LEU A 69 8.46 -16.03 7.92
CA LEU A 69 9.09 -16.24 9.24
C LEU A 69 10.10 -15.15 9.60
N ALA A 70 10.77 -14.57 8.61
CA ALA A 70 11.74 -13.49 8.79
C ALA A 70 11.08 -12.10 8.87
N TYR A 71 9.76 -12.00 8.62
CA TYR A 71 9.05 -10.73 8.64
C TYR A 71 9.16 -10.05 10.01
N GLU A 72 9.72 -8.85 9.99
CA GLU A 72 9.73 -7.93 11.11
C GLU A 72 8.90 -6.71 10.71
N PRO A 73 7.79 -6.39 11.42
CA PRO A 73 7.01 -5.21 11.10
C PRO A 73 7.85 -3.95 11.27
N ALA A 74 7.66 -3.00 10.35
CA ALA A 74 8.34 -1.70 10.41
C ALA A 74 7.96 -0.95 11.69
N GLN A 75 8.95 -0.29 12.30
CA GLN A 75 8.72 0.60 13.42
C GLN A 75 8.10 1.90 12.92
N VAL A 76 6.84 2.14 13.28
CA VAL A 76 6.08 3.32 12.87
C VAL A 76 6.15 4.39 13.94
N ASP A 77 6.72 5.53 13.58
CA ASP A 77 6.80 6.77 14.37
C ASP A 77 6.30 7.93 13.50
N LEU A 78 5.02 7.87 13.13
CA LEU A 78 4.42 8.80 12.17
C LEU A 78 3.08 9.35 12.69
N PRO A 79 3.11 10.33 13.61
CA PRO A 79 1.89 10.88 14.23
C PRO A 79 0.85 11.38 13.23
N LEU A 80 1.29 11.93 12.09
CA LEU A 80 0.38 12.42 11.04
C LEU A 80 -0.50 11.31 10.45
N LEU A 81 -0.03 10.06 10.42
CA LEU A 81 -0.83 8.92 9.96
C LEU A 81 -1.96 8.62 10.95
N ASP A 82 -1.66 8.67 12.25
CA ASP A 82 -2.66 8.49 13.31
C ASP A 82 -3.69 9.63 13.30
N GLU A 83 -3.23 10.87 13.09
CA GLU A 83 -4.13 12.02 12.94
C GLU A 83 -5.01 11.90 11.69
N LEU A 84 -4.49 11.37 10.58
CA LEU A 84 -5.27 11.11 9.37
C LEU A 84 -6.35 10.05 9.60
N LYS A 85 -6.03 8.97 10.34
CA LYS A 85 -7.01 7.96 10.77
C LYS A 85 -8.08 8.58 11.67
N ALA A 86 -7.69 9.38 12.66
CA ALA A 86 -8.63 10.08 13.53
C ALA A 86 -9.51 11.08 12.76
N PHE A 87 -8.98 11.74 11.73
CA PHE A 87 -9.76 12.61 10.85
C PHE A 87 -10.82 11.84 10.08
N ARG A 88 -10.49 10.66 9.52
CA ARG A 88 -11.45 9.74 8.88
C ARG A 88 -12.59 9.40 9.84
N ASP A 89 -12.27 9.00 11.06
CA ASP A 89 -13.27 8.59 12.05
C ASP A 89 -14.18 9.75 12.48
N LYS A 90 -13.61 10.97 12.56
CA LYS A 90 -14.33 12.21 12.88
C LYS A 90 -15.37 12.60 11.83
N ILE A 91 -15.13 12.35 10.54
CA ILE A 91 -16.02 12.83 9.47
C ILE A 91 -17.20 11.90 9.17
N ALA A 92 -17.17 10.62 9.59
CA ALA A 92 -18.21 9.65 9.26
C ALA A 92 -18.43 8.52 10.28
N GLU A 93 -18.34 8.79 11.59
CA GLU A 93 -18.66 7.83 12.69
C GLU A 93 -18.14 6.40 12.41
N ASP A 94 -16.82 6.26 12.30
CA ASP A 94 -16.11 4.98 12.07
C ASP A 94 -16.36 4.29 10.70
N ASP A 95 -16.83 5.02 9.67
CA ASP A 95 -16.84 4.50 8.29
C ASP A 95 -15.43 4.51 7.68
N GLN A 96 -14.86 3.32 7.46
CA GLN A 96 -13.55 3.18 6.81
C GLN A 96 -13.50 3.76 5.39
N ASN A 97 -14.65 3.92 4.73
CA ASN A 97 -14.76 4.46 3.37
C ASN A 97 -15.02 5.97 3.35
N ALA A 98 -14.97 6.67 4.49
CA ALA A 98 -15.26 8.09 4.56
C ALA A 98 -14.39 8.97 3.65
N LEU A 99 -13.18 8.49 3.32
CA LEU A 99 -12.24 9.16 2.44
C LEU A 99 -12.23 8.58 1.01
N MET A 100 -13.06 7.58 0.73
CA MET A 100 -13.20 6.96 -0.60
C MET A 100 -13.53 7.98 -1.69
N PRO A 101 -14.41 8.99 -1.48
CA PRO A 101 -14.72 9.97 -2.52
C PRO A 101 -13.47 10.69 -3.06
N ILE A 102 -12.46 10.91 -2.22
CA ILE A 102 -11.22 11.57 -2.63
C ILE A 102 -10.10 10.59 -2.97
N GLY A 103 -10.34 9.28 -2.90
CA GLY A 103 -9.40 8.25 -3.34
C GLY A 103 -8.54 7.59 -2.27
N PHE A 104 -8.99 7.65 -1.03
CA PHE A 104 -8.58 6.70 -0.01
C PHE A 104 -9.73 5.70 0.19
N SER A 105 -9.83 4.71 -0.69
CA SER A 105 -10.88 3.70 -0.58
C SER A 105 -10.75 2.90 0.71
N TYR A 106 -9.50 2.61 1.10
CA TYR A 106 -9.19 2.00 2.40
C TYR A 106 -7.93 2.64 2.96
N LEU A 107 -8.04 3.26 4.15
CA LEU A 107 -6.89 3.60 4.98
C LEU A 107 -6.66 2.43 5.95
N LEU A 108 -5.52 1.76 5.83
CA LEU A 108 -5.26 0.49 6.51
C LEU A 108 -5.03 0.70 8.02
N GLU A 109 -5.66 -0.15 8.82
CA GLU A 109 -5.43 -0.16 10.28
C GLU A 109 -4.04 -0.68 10.62
N GLU A 110 -3.69 -1.84 10.05
CA GLU A 110 -2.38 -2.45 10.15
C GLU A 110 -1.62 -2.22 8.84
N LEU A 111 -0.34 -1.86 8.96
CA LEU A 111 0.52 -1.63 7.81
C LEU A 111 1.25 -2.92 7.44
N TYR A 112 1.25 -3.25 6.15
CA TYR A 112 1.86 -4.49 5.65
C TYR A 112 2.31 -4.32 4.20
N TRP A 113 3.18 -5.21 3.72
CA TRP A 113 3.53 -5.27 2.31
C TRP A 113 2.33 -5.75 1.49
N SER A 114 1.93 -5.05 0.44
CA SER A 114 0.63 -5.27 -0.22
C SER A 114 0.49 -6.61 -0.95
N GLY A 115 1.56 -7.39 -1.12
CA GLY A 115 1.48 -8.72 -1.72
C GLY A 115 1.57 -8.77 -3.23
N TYR A 116 1.32 -7.64 -3.91
CA TYR A 116 1.38 -7.63 -5.36
C TYR A 116 2.82 -7.88 -5.81
N PRO A 117 3.06 -8.73 -6.82
CA PRO A 117 4.42 -9.03 -7.25
C PRO A 117 5.20 -7.84 -7.79
N CYS A 118 4.51 -6.83 -8.30
CA CYS A 118 5.13 -5.57 -8.69
C CYS A 118 5.53 -4.74 -7.47
N SER A 119 4.88 -4.89 -6.31
CA SER A 119 5.13 -4.03 -5.16
C SER A 119 6.58 -4.11 -4.69
N PRO A 120 7.26 -2.97 -4.47
CA PRO A 120 8.64 -2.99 -4.00
C PRO A 120 8.75 -3.74 -2.66
N ARG A 121 9.75 -4.60 -2.50
CA ARG A 121 9.93 -5.41 -1.27
C ARG A 121 10.23 -4.58 -0.04
N ASN A 122 10.86 -3.43 -0.23
CA ASN A 122 11.11 -2.45 0.80
C ASN A 122 9.97 -1.42 0.91
N SER A 123 8.71 -1.85 0.72
CA SER A 123 7.54 -0.98 0.87
C SER A 123 6.54 -1.50 1.89
N VAL A 124 5.81 -0.58 2.51
CA VAL A 124 4.74 -0.91 3.47
C VAL A 124 3.49 -0.10 3.13
N ALA A 125 2.43 -0.79 2.71
CA ALA A 125 1.18 -0.19 2.32
C ALA A 125 0.45 0.45 3.52
N PHE A 126 -0.17 1.59 3.27
CA PHE A 126 -1.03 2.26 4.25
C PHE A 126 -2.39 2.64 3.68
N ALA A 127 -2.57 2.67 2.36
CA ALA A 127 -3.88 2.90 1.76
C ALA A 127 -4.04 2.23 0.40
N SER A 128 -5.28 1.91 0.03
CA SER A 128 -5.65 1.52 -1.34
C SER A 128 -6.46 2.63 -2.01
N THR A 129 -6.26 2.80 -3.32
CA THR A 129 -7.11 3.68 -4.14
C THR A 129 -8.48 3.05 -4.43
N GLY A 130 -8.63 1.74 -4.23
CA GLY A 130 -9.81 0.97 -4.65
C GLY A 130 -9.82 0.59 -6.14
N GLY A 131 -8.75 0.91 -6.87
CA GLY A 131 -8.47 0.35 -8.21
C GLY A 131 -7.96 -1.10 -8.12
N ASP A 132 -7.69 -1.72 -9.28
CA ASP A 132 -7.26 -3.12 -9.46
C ASP A 132 -5.87 -3.41 -8.85
N GLY A 133 -5.76 -3.26 -7.53
CA GLY A 133 -4.54 -3.44 -6.76
C GLY A 133 -3.72 -2.16 -6.55
N ASP A 134 -4.11 -1.01 -7.08
CA ASP A 134 -3.35 0.22 -6.88
C ASP A 134 -3.40 0.66 -5.41
N HIS A 135 -2.24 1.03 -4.88
CA HIS A 135 -2.09 1.34 -3.48
C HIS A 135 -0.96 2.33 -3.21
N TYR A 136 -1.07 2.97 -2.06
CA TYR A 136 -0.06 3.83 -1.48
C TYR A 136 0.71 3.09 -0.41
N SER A 137 2.02 3.20 -0.49
CA SER A 137 2.96 2.59 0.45
C SER A 137 4.07 3.54 0.84
N PHE A 138 4.74 3.27 1.95
CA PHE A 138 5.94 3.94 2.39
C PHE A 138 7.17 3.22 1.84
N LEU A 139 8.18 3.96 1.37
CA LEU A 139 9.51 3.43 1.05
C LEU A 139 10.31 3.23 2.35
N VAL A 140 10.40 1.99 2.82
CA VAL A 140 11.00 1.66 4.12
C VAL A 140 12.50 1.43 3.99
N ALA A 141 13.29 2.31 4.60
CA ALA A 141 14.73 2.13 4.76
C ALA A 141 15.06 1.85 6.23
N GLY A 142 15.78 0.74 6.50
CA GLY A 142 16.22 0.41 7.86
C GLY A 142 15.09 0.05 8.83
N ASN A 143 13.99 -0.52 8.32
CA ASN A 143 12.84 -0.99 9.10
C ASN A 143 12.13 0.09 9.94
N ARG A 144 12.14 1.35 9.48
CA ARG A 144 11.49 2.49 10.15
C ARG A 144 10.61 3.27 9.17
N ILE A 145 9.47 3.74 9.67
CA ILE A 145 8.57 4.70 9.01
C ILE A 145 8.43 5.90 9.93
N ASP A 146 8.83 7.07 9.45
CA ASP A 146 8.79 8.35 10.15
C ASP A 146 8.40 9.51 9.22
N GLU A 147 8.45 10.75 9.70
CA GLU A 147 8.03 11.95 8.96
C GLU A 147 8.86 12.27 7.71
N ASN A 148 9.96 11.54 7.46
CA ASN A 148 10.82 11.70 6.29
C ASN A 148 10.72 10.52 5.31
N THR A 149 9.79 9.59 5.56
CA THR A 149 9.66 8.36 4.78
C THR A 149 8.84 8.61 3.50
N PRO A 150 9.42 8.40 2.30
CA PRO A 150 8.75 8.69 1.04
C PRO A 150 7.49 7.85 0.81
N VAL A 151 6.55 8.40 0.04
CA VAL A 151 5.31 7.72 -0.36
C VAL A 151 5.40 7.28 -1.82
N ILE A 152 5.11 6.01 -2.04
CA ILE A 152 5.06 5.34 -3.34
C ILE A 152 3.59 5.12 -3.70
N LEU A 153 3.26 5.41 -4.96
CA LEU A 153 2.09 4.86 -5.64
C LEU A 153 2.55 3.68 -6.49
N THR A 154 1.98 2.51 -6.24
CA THR A 154 2.20 1.32 -7.06
C THR A 154 1.01 1.09 -7.96
N TRP A 155 1.27 0.86 -9.25
CA TRP A 155 0.26 0.52 -10.25
C TRP A 155 0.50 -0.89 -10.82
N PRO A 156 -0.16 -1.93 -10.25
CA PRO A 156 0.17 -3.31 -10.60
C PRO A 156 -0.09 -3.71 -12.05
N ALA A 157 -1.06 -3.09 -12.72
CA ALA A 157 -1.43 -3.47 -14.08
C ALA A 157 -0.28 -3.25 -15.09
N GLU A 158 0.51 -2.19 -14.92
CA GLU A 158 1.66 -1.87 -15.77
C GLU A 158 3.00 -2.22 -15.11
N GLY A 159 3.00 -2.53 -13.81
CA GLY A 159 4.23 -2.77 -13.04
C GLY A 159 5.00 -1.48 -12.72
N ASP A 160 4.34 -0.33 -12.85
CA ASP A 160 4.94 0.98 -12.64
C ASP A 160 4.87 1.42 -11.18
N HIS A 161 5.85 2.24 -10.79
CA HIS A 161 5.92 2.89 -9.48
C HIS A 161 6.21 4.37 -9.63
N TYR A 162 5.55 5.17 -8.81
CA TYR A 162 5.71 6.60 -8.79
C TYR A 162 5.93 7.10 -7.37
N ILE A 163 6.92 7.96 -7.18
CA ILE A 163 7.14 8.61 -5.89
C ILE A 163 6.25 9.85 -5.82
N VAL A 164 5.23 9.81 -4.96
CA VAL A 164 4.17 10.82 -4.89
C VAL A 164 4.29 11.75 -3.68
N GLY A 165 5.39 11.65 -2.94
CA GLY A 165 5.81 12.60 -1.92
C GLY A 165 7.09 12.13 -1.22
N ALA A 166 7.96 13.05 -0.78
CA ALA A 166 9.09 12.70 0.08
C ALA A 166 8.67 12.31 1.50
N ASN A 167 7.41 12.58 1.87
CA ASN A 167 6.78 12.14 3.10
C ASN A 167 5.25 12.16 3.00
N LEU A 168 4.57 11.66 4.05
CA LEU A 168 3.11 11.64 4.13
C LEU A 168 2.48 13.02 3.94
N ARG A 169 3.04 14.08 4.55
CA ARG A 169 2.49 15.43 4.42
C ARG A 169 2.56 15.92 2.98
N GLU A 170 3.71 15.73 2.34
CA GLU A 170 3.92 16.15 0.97
C GLU A 170 3.00 15.40 -0.01
N PHE A 171 2.80 14.10 0.22
CA PHE A 171 1.80 13.31 -0.49
C PHE A 171 0.38 13.86 -0.31
N LEU A 172 -0.02 14.25 0.90
CA LEU A 172 -1.33 14.86 1.13
C LEU A 172 -1.47 16.19 0.36
N CYS A 173 -0.41 17.00 0.31
CA CYS A 173 -0.37 18.22 -0.51
C CYS A 173 -0.54 17.91 -2.01
N PHE A 174 0.06 16.83 -2.51
CA PHE A 174 -0.03 16.43 -3.91
C PHE A 174 -1.48 16.13 -4.33
N GLY A 175 -2.23 15.38 -3.51
CA GLY A 175 -3.62 15.04 -3.76
C GLY A 175 -4.58 16.23 -3.78
N MET A 176 -4.18 17.42 -3.30
CA MET A 176 -5.04 18.61 -3.27
C MET A 176 -5.43 19.13 -4.66
N HIS A 177 -4.73 18.71 -5.72
CA HIS A 177 -5.06 19.12 -7.09
C HIS A 177 -6.24 18.36 -7.68
N CYS A 178 -6.35 17.05 -7.46
CA CYS A 178 -7.28 16.19 -8.19
C CYS A 178 -7.85 15.03 -7.37
N GLY A 179 -7.62 15.03 -6.05
CA GLY A 179 -7.79 13.85 -5.22
C GLY A 179 -6.69 12.81 -5.47
N TYR A 180 -6.80 11.70 -4.75
CA TYR A 180 -5.85 10.59 -4.71
C TYR A 180 -6.22 9.46 -5.68
N ASN A 181 -7.45 9.40 -6.21
CA ASN A 181 -7.79 8.41 -7.26
C ASN A 181 -7.31 8.82 -8.65
N GLN A 182 -7.13 10.13 -8.88
CA GLN A 182 -6.82 10.68 -10.20
C GLN A 182 -5.32 10.89 -10.42
N VAL A 183 -4.48 10.46 -9.48
CA VAL A 183 -3.03 10.66 -9.55
C VAL A 183 -2.47 10.04 -10.83
N LEU A 184 -2.79 8.77 -11.12
CA LEU A 184 -2.31 8.10 -12.33
C LEU A 184 -2.71 8.85 -13.61
N ASN A 185 -3.98 9.26 -13.72
CA ASN A 185 -4.45 10.03 -14.86
C ASN A 185 -3.71 11.38 -15.03
N VAL A 186 -3.34 12.03 -13.92
CA VAL A 186 -2.52 13.25 -13.93
C VAL A 186 -1.08 12.99 -14.37
N LEU A 187 -0.51 11.84 -13.99
CA LEU A 187 0.84 11.45 -14.36
C LEU A 187 0.94 11.03 -15.83
N GLU A 188 -0.02 10.27 -16.34
CA GLU A 188 -0.04 9.82 -17.74
C GLU A 188 -0.41 10.92 -18.73
N PHE A 189 -1.29 11.85 -18.32
CA PHE A 189 -1.78 12.93 -19.17
C PHE A 189 -1.47 14.29 -18.54
N PRO A 190 -0.19 14.72 -18.50
CA PRO A 190 0.21 15.96 -17.83
C PRO A 190 -0.46 17.21 -18.43
N ASP A 191 -0.81 17.19 -19.72
CA ASP A 191 -1.57 18.27 -20.38
C ASP A 191 -3.03 18.39 -19.89
N SER A 192 -3.57 17.33 -19.28
CA SER A 192 -4.90 17.33 -18.65
C SER A 192 -4.84 17.84 -17.20
N ALA A 193 -3.66 17.79 -16.60
CA ALA A 193 -3.45 18.04 -15.19
C ALA A 193 -3.48 19.54 -14.88
N CYS A 194 -4.45 19.96 -14.08
CA CYS A 194 -4.59 21.35 -13.69
C CYS A 194 -3.50 21.75 -12.68
N ASP A 195 -2.82 22.88 -12.91
CA ASP A 195 -1.93 23.50 -11.92
C ASP A 195 -2.72 24.29 -10.85
N ARG A 196 -4.05 24.37 -10.96
CA ARG A 196 -4.88 25.08 -9.98
C ARG A 196 -5.11 24.22 -8.74
N TRP A 197 -5.29 24.90 -7.62
CA TRP A 197 -5.78 24.31 -6.38
C TRP A 197 -7.20 23.75 -6.60
N ILE A 198 -7.38 22.45 -6.35
CA ILE A 198 -8.64 21.70 -6.52
C ILE A 198 -9.24 21.86 -7.94
N ASP A 199 -8.99 20.89 -8.83
CA ASP A 199 -9.52 20.89 -10.19
C ASP A 199 -11.03 20.64 -10.21
N GLN A 200 -11.77 21.74 -10.22
CA GLN A 200 -13.25 21.75 -10.25
C GLN A 200 -13.85 21.08 -11.50
N ARG A 201 -13.05 20.76 -12.53
CA ARG A 201 -13.54 20.06 -13.73
C ARG A 201 -13.68 18.56 -13.49
N ASN A 202 -12.85 18.00 -12.62
CA ASN A 202 -12.71 16.56 -12.40
C ASN A 202 -13.25 16.12 -11.03
N LEU A 203 -13.56 17.08 -10.16
CA LEU A 203 -14.05 16.82 -8.80
C LEU A 203 -15.48 17.33 -8.64
N ASP A 204 -16.38 16.48 -8.17
CA ASP A 204 -17.72 16.90 -7.77
C ASP A 204 -17.71 17.74 -6.48
N GLN A 205 -18.88 18.25 -6.10
CA GLN A 205 -18.99 19.13 -4.92
C GLN A 205 -18.60 18.44 -3.61
N GLU A 206 -18.95 17.16 -3.45
CA GLU A 206 -18.66 16.38 -2.24
C GLU A 206 -17.15 16.17 -2.10
N GLN A 207 -16.49 15.77 -3.18
CA GLN A 207 -15.03 15.61 -3.23
C GLN A 207 -14.31 16.92 -2.91
N GLN A 208 -14.76 18.03 -3.49
CA GLN A 208 -14.17 19.34 -3.22
C GLN A 208 -14.35 19.78 -1.76
N GLU A 209 -15.53 19.55 -1.16
CA GLU A 209 -15.77 19.86 0.25
C GLU A 209 -14.92 19.01 1.18
N LEU A 210 -14.76 17.73 0.87
CA LEU A 210 -13.93 16.82 1.65
C LEU A 210 -12.44 17.20 1.57
N LEU A 211 -11.91 17.51 0.38
CA LEU A 211 -10.54 18.01 0.23
C LEU A 211 -10.31 19.32 1.00
N ARG A 212 -11.28 20.24 1.01
CA ARG A 212 -11.18 21.49 1.80
C ARG A 212 -11.15 21.22 3.31
N LYS A 213 -11.94 20.27 3.81
CA LYS A 213 -11.92 19.87 5.22
C LYS A 213 -10.55 19.28 5.58
N LEU A 214 -10.02 18.38 4.74
CA LEU A 214 -8.70 17.79 4.93
C LEU A 214 -7.61 18.85 4.94
N ALA A 215 -7.62 19.76 3.95
CA ALA A 215 -6.65 20.85 3.86
C ALA A 215 -6.70 21.77 5.09
N ALA A 216 -7.89 22.09 5.60
CA ALA A 216 -8.04 22.91 6.78
C ALA A 216 -7.59 22.22 8.07
N GLU A 217 -7.82 20.90 8.21
CA GLU A 217 -7.40 20.12 9.39
C GLU A 217 -5.87 20.05 9.48
N PHE A 218 -5.19 19.83 8.35
CA PHE A 218 -3.75 19.54 8.30
C PHE A 218 -2.89 20.70 7.80
N ASP A 219 -3.49 21.89 7.57
CA ASP A 219 -2.84 23.08 7.02
C ASP A 219 -2.10 22.79 5.70
N LEU A 220 -2.80 22.11 4.77
CA LEU A 220 -2.22 21.66 3.51
C LEU A 220 -2.32 22.73 2.43
N GLU A 221 -1.24 22.89 1.69
CA GLU A 221 -1.19 23.69 0.47
C GLU A 221 -0.77 22.81 -0.71
N PRO A 222 -1.35 23.01 -1.90
CA PRO A 222 -0.95 22.29 -3.12
C PRO A 222 0.52 22.57 -3.45
N TRP A 223 1.17 21.67 -4.18
CA TRP A 223 2.54 21.90 -4.64
C TRP A 223 2.61 23.12 -5.56
N ALA A 224 3.57 24.01 -5.31
CA ALA A 224 3.73 25.23 -6.10
C ALA A 224 4.23 24.96 -7.54
N ASN A 225 5.07 23.94 -7.74
CA ASN A 225 5.56 23.51 -9.04
C ASN A 225 5.52 21.98 -9.10
N ARG A 226 4.35 21.45 -9.47
CA ARG A 226 4.08 20.02 -9.37
C ARG A 226 5.03 19.18 -10.21
N THR A 227 5.21 19.54 -11.48
CA THR A 227 6.05 18.77 -12.43
C THR A 227 7.50 18.71 -11.98
N ALA A 228 8.13 19.86 -11.69
CA ALA A 228 9.54 19.87 -11.30
C ALA A 228 9.78 19.11 -9.98
N ARG A 229 8.83 19.20 -9.04
CA ARG A 229 8.94 18.45 -7.77
C ARG A 229 8.72 16.95 -7.98
N PHE A 230 7.78 16.56 -8.83
CA PHE A 230 7.55 15.17 -9.16
C PHE A 230 8.77 14.51 -9.80
N ASP A 231 9.39 15.20 -10.78
CA ASP A 231 10.61 14.73 -11.45
C ASP A 231 11.77 14.54 -10.46
N GLU A 232 11.98 15.53 -9.56
CA GLU A 232 12.98 15.46 -8.50
C GLU A 232 12.78 14.24 -7.59
N LEU A 233 11.54 13.95 -7.20
CA LEU A 233 11.23 12.79 -6.37
C LEU A 233 11.53 11.46 -7.08
N GLN A 234 11.24 11.38 -8.39
CA GLN A 234 11.56 10.18 -9.16
C GLN A 234 13.07 9.96 -9.20
N GLU A 235 13.86 11.01 -9.47
CA GLU A 235 15.32 10.93 -9.52
C GLU A 235 15.93 10.50 -8.18
N LEU A 236 15.39 11.00 -7.06
CA LEU A 236 15.93 10.76 -5.72
C LEU A 236 15.60 9.37 -5.19
N TYR A 237 14.34 8.92 -5.32
CA TYR A 237 13.83 7.78 -4.55
C TYR A 237 13.50 6.55 -5.40
N LEU A 238 13.16 6.71 -6.68
CA LEU A 238 12.83 5.57 -7.54
C LEU A 238 13.97 4.54 -7.64
N PRO A 239 15.26 4.94 -7.74
CA PRO A 239 16.37 3.99 -7.77
C PRO A 239 16.57 3.19 -6.47
N GLN A 240 15.87 3.55 -5.39
CA GLN A 240 15.97 2.88 -4.09
C GLN A 240 14.93 1.77 -3.92
N LEU A 241 13.99 1.61 -4.86
CA LEU A 241 12.97 0.57 -4.79
C LEU A 241 13.58 -0.82 -5.01
N GLU A 242 13.20 -1.78 -4.16
CA GLU A 242 13.60 -3.18 -4.28
C GLU A 242 12.53 -3.99 -5.00
N VAL A 243 12.37 -3.77 -6.31
CA VAL A 243 11.42 -4.50 -7.15
C VAL A 243 11.92 -5.91 -7.48
N TYR A 244 10.99 -6.83 -7.79
CA TYR A 244 11.36 -8.10 -8.40
C TYR A 244 11.81 -7.86 -9.85
N GLU A 245 12.90 -8.51 -10.26
CA GLU A 245 13.23 -8.61 -11.69
C GLU A 245 12.19 -9.52 -12.34
N LEU A 246 11.23 -8.94 -13.05
CA LEU A 246 10.37 -9.71 -13.95
C LEU A 246 11.22 -10.01 -15.18
N ASP A 247 11.66 -11.26 -15.33
CA ASP A 247 12.27 -11.73 -16.57
C ASP A 247 11.29 -11.49 -17.74
N GLU A 248 11.70 -10.69 -18.73
CA GLU A 248 10.96 -10.45 -19.99
C GLU A 248 10.76 -11.71 -20.84
#